data_AF-A0A3M7J3P7-F1
#
_entry.id   AF-A0A3M7J3P7-F1
#
_cell.length_a   1.000
_cell.length_b   1.000
_cell.length_c   1.000
_cell.angle_alpha   90.00
_cell.angle_beta   90.00
_cell.angle_gamma   90.00
#
_symmetry.space_group_name_H-M   'P 1'
#
loop_
_entity.id
_entity.type
_entity.pdbx_description
1 polymer ?
#
loop_
_entity_poly.entity_id
_entity_poly.type
_entity_poly.pdbx_seq_one_letter_code
_entity_poly.pdbx_strand_id
1 'polypeptide(L)'
;MHFSFSTAATAALALASRTSAINILVGNDDGFGSAQMIEMVRLLRESGHNVVAVAPVDNQSGMGGRSVFSDLPELATASEYDIVPAGSPALGRAPFIDGVWYYNGTPAACAFVGLDYVLPNFANFTTPDLVVAGPNYGDNLGAFLYTLSGTAGYTYSSVGRGIPAIAFSGGNGEQRSYAWINETTESGYLDPATIQAQLAVDVVNTLVNNTNLGQPLLPQGYGLSVNTPYITSFSNDSCVSPPFIQTRLTGGAVTDIAAYNETSQTFHYEPIVPEGGINACINGDCSLPGETEVVEDSCFGSVSVFTVDYSAPLGEATTNIRQRLTPLVSFQDGGNDTDTGASATSSSSAAAGSTGTPAGGYGWGEKGSKHFGNGWGKGPQHGPPSKHHWNPRYVN
;
A
#
# COMPACT_ATOMS: atom_id res chain seq x y z
N MET A 1 -10.19 60.84 -47.11
CA MET A 1 -9.92 59.42 -46.88
C MET A 1 -8.85 59.31 -45.81
N HIS A 2 -9.20 58.99 -44.57
CA HIS A 2 -8.25 58.52 -43.56
C HIS A 2 -9.01 57.51 -42.69
N PHE A 3 -8.73 56.23 -42.91
CA PHE A 3 -9.29 55.14 -42.12
C PHE A 3 -8.53 55.03 -40.80
N SER A 4 -9.28 55.00 -39.70
CA SER A 4 -8.80 54.79 -38.34
C SER A 4 -8.50 53.31 -38.15
N PHE A 5 -7.23 52.95 -37.94
CA PHE A 5 -6.84 51.62 -37.47
C PHE A 5 -6.77 51.63 -35.95
N SER A 6 -7.88 51.26 -35.31
CA SER A 6 -7.87 50.78 -33.93
C SER A 6 -7.96 49.26 -34.01
N THR A 7 -6.85 48.56 -33.76
CA THR A 7 -6.86 47.09 -33.70
C THR A 7 -6.17 46.64 -32.43
N ALA A 8 -7.02 46.15 -31.53
CA ALA A 8 -6.80 45.29 -30.37
C ALA A 8 -5.36 44.85 -30.08
N ALA A 9 -4.81 45.37 -28.98
CA ALA A 9 -3.69 44.74 -28.29
C ALA A 9 -4.20 43.51 -27.51
N THR A 10 -3.97 42.36 -28.14
CA THR A 10 -3.74 41.00 -27.62
C THR A 10 -3.81 40.83 -26.09
N ALA A 11 -4.97 40.43 -25.57
CA ALA A 11 -5.07 39.73 -24.30
C ALA A 11 -4.89 38.23 -24.56
N ALA A 12 -3.64 37.79 -24.68
CA ALA A 12 -3.26 36.38 -24.70
C ALA A 12 -2.43 36.05 -23.45
N LEU A 13 -3.02 36.22 -22.27
CA LEU A 13 -2.62 35.40 -21.11
C LEU A 13 -3.38 34.08 -21.26
N ALA A 14 -2.80 33.20 -22.06
CA ALA A 14 -3.24 31.82 -22.17
C ALA A 14 -3.25 31.19 -20.77
N LEU A 15 -4.30 30.42 -20.50
CA LEU A 15 -4.40 29.55 -19.34
C LEU A 15 -3.21 28.59 -19.33
N ALA A 16 -2.14 28.95 -18.63
CA ALA A 16 -1.17 27.96 -18.21
C ALA A 16 -1.88 27.10 -17.17
N SER A 17 -2.34 25.91 -17.58
CA SER A 17 -2.68 24.84 -16.65
C SER A 17 -1.50 24.73 -15.69
N ARG A 18 -1.73 25.08 -14.42
CA ARG A 18 -0.72 24.94 -13.37
C ARG A 18 -0.54 23.45 -13.16
N THR A 19 0.39 22.82 -13.88
CA THR A 19 0.91 21.53 -13.47
C THR A 19 1.69 21.77 -12.18
N SER A 20 1.14 21.31 -11.05
CA SER A 20 1.80 21.33 -9.75
C SER A 20 2.82 20.18 -9.74
N ALA A 21 3.89 20.32 -10.54
CA ALA A 21 4.99 19.37 -10.52
C ALA A 21 5.59 19.31 -9.10
N ILE A 22 5.82 18.09 -8.62
CA ILE A 22 6.39 17.81 -7.29
C ILE A 22 7.56 16.83 -7.45
N ASN A 23 8.38 16.72 -6.41
CA ASN A 23 9.48 15.78 -6.33
C ASN A 23 9.03 14.48 -5.67
N ILE A 24 9.20 13.36 -6.36
CA ILE A 24 8.71 12.05 -5.91
C ILE A 24 9.87 11.06 -5.83
N LEU A 25 9.99 10.40 -4.68
CA LEU A 25 10.81 9.20 -4.54
C LEU A 25 9.92 7.97 -4.71
N VAL A 26 10.29 7.10 -5.66
CA VAL A 26 9.58 5.86 -5.97
C VAL A 26 10.37 4.65 -5.44
N GLY A 27 9.67 3.65 -4.91
CA GLY A 27 10.24 2.33 -4.60
C GLY A 27 9.22 1.21 -4.78
N ASN A 28 9.56 0.00 -4.36
CA ASN A 28 8.67 -1.16 -4.27
C ASN A 28 9.34 -2.27 -3.44
N ASP A 29 8.73 -3.46 -3.42
CA ASP A 29 9.38 -4.71 -3.01
C ASP A 29 9.42 -5.79 -4.11
N ASP A 30 8.83 -5.57 -5.28
CA ASP A 30 8.95 -6.50 -6.43
C ASP A 30 10.31 -6.42 -7.14
N GLY A 31 11.19 -5.49 -6.75
CA GLY A 31 12.48 -5.26 -7.38
C GLY A 31 12.47 -4.20 -8.48
N PHE A 32 13.65 -3.63 -8.75
CA PHE A 32 13.79 -2.44 -9.61
C PHE A 32 13.44 -2.67 -11.09
N GLY A 33 13.40 -3.94 -11.51
CA GLY A 33 13.06 -4.36 -12.86
C GLY A 33 11.57 -4.65 -13.07
N SER A 34 10.71 -4.44 -12.07
CA SER A 34 9.30 -4.81 -12.16
C SER A 34 8.49 -3.89 -13.08
N ALA A 35 7.63 -4.49 -13.91
CA ALA A 35 6.87 -3.80 -14.94
C ALA A 35 5.99 -2.66 -14.37
N GLN A 36 5.29 -2.91 -13.26
CA GLN A 36 4.38 -1.93 -12.65
C GLN A 36 5.12 -0.69 -12.14
N MET A 37 6.25 -0.88 -11.46
CA MET A 37 7.04 0.25 -10.95
C MET A 37 7.60 1.10 -12.10
N ILE A 38 8.11 0.45 -13.16
CA ILE A 38 8.65 1.17 -14.32
C ILE A 38 7.56 1.95 -15.05
N GLU A 39 6.36 1.38 -15.22
CA GLU A 39 5.22 2.12 -15.77
C GLU A 39 4.79 3.28 -14.89
N MET A 40 4.80 3.13 -13.55
CA MET A 40 4.49 4.23 -12.64
C MET A 40 5.54 5.35 -12.73
N VAL A 41 6.83 5.02 -12.79
CA VAL A 41 7.90 6.00 -13.01
C VAL A 41 7.69 6.75 -14.32
N ARG A 42 7.37 6.04 -15.41
CA ARG A 42 7.09 6.64 -16.72
C ARG A 42 5.90 7.61 -16.66
N LEU A 43 4.75 7.16 -16.14
CA LEU A 43 3.52 7.94 -16.10
C LEU A 43 3.56 9.13 -15.13
N LEU A 44 4.27 9.01 -14.00
CA LEU A 44 4.50 10.16 -13.10
C LEU A 44 5.36 11.24 -13.78
N ARG A 45 6.37 10.85 -14.57
CA ARG A 45 7.19 11.79 -15.36
C ARG A 45 6.39 12.43 -16.48
N GLU A 46 5.56 11.67 -17.18
CA GLU A 46 4.64 12.20 -18.21
C GLU A 46 3.60 13.17 -17.62
N SER A 47 3.21 12.99 -16.36
CA SER A 47 2.38 13.94 -15.60
C SER A 47 3.13 15.22 -15.19
N GLY A 48 4.44 15.31 -15.47
CA GLY A 48 5.28 16.48 -15.22
C GLY A 48 6.02 16.47 -13.89
N HIS A 49 5.94 15.39 -13.10
CA HIS A 49 6.65 15.29 -11.83
C HIS A 49 8.15 15.01 -12.01
N ASN A 50 8.92 15.37 -11.00
CA ASN A 50 10.34 15.06 -10.93
C ASN A 50 10.55 13.76 -10.13
N VAL A 51 11.01 12.70 -10.78
CA VAL A 51 10.95 11.34 -10.23
C VAL A 51 12.31 10.67 -10.20
N VAL A 52 12.70 10.22 -9.01
CA VAL A 52 13.83 9.31 -8.77
C VAL A 52 13.28 8.04 -8.15
N ALA A 53 13.78 6.87 -8.57
CA ALA A 53 13.40 5.61 -7.97
C ALA A 53 14.59 4.91 -7.33
N VAL A 54 14.38 4.30 -6.16
CA VAL A 54 15.35 3.41 -5.51
C VAL A 54 14.57 2.20 -4.98
N ALA A 55 14.86 1.04 -5.54
CA ALA A 55 14.17 -0.21 -5.25
C ALA A 55 15.15 -1.35 -4.97
N PRO A 56 14.69 -2.45 -4.34
CA PRO A 56 15.50 -3.65 -4.17
C PRO A 56 16.04 -4.18 -5.51
N VAL A 57 17.22 -4.81 -5.45
CA VAL A 57 17.80 -5.49 -6.63
C VAL A 57 16.99 -6.72 -7.07
N ASP A 58 16.32 -7.37 -6.12
CA ASP A 58 15.51 -8.58 -6.29
C ASP A 58 14.20 -8.44 -5.50
N ASN A 59 13.20 -9.25 -5.84
CA ASN A 59 11.98 -9.42 -5.06
C ASN A 59 12.22 -9.62 -3.54
N GLN A 60 11.54 -8.79 -2.72
CA GLN A 60 11.58 -8.75 -1.26
C GLN A 60 10.17 -8.85 -0.65
N SER A 61 9.23 -9.55 -1.30
CA SER A 61 7.89 -9.73 -0.75
C SER A 61 7.92 -10.39 0.64
N GLY A 62 7.15 -9.85 1.58
CA GLY A 62 7.14 -10.32 2.98
C GLY A 62 8.22 -9.72 3.89
N MET A 63 8.97 -8.70 3.41
CA MET A 63 10.05 -8.06 4.17
C MET A 63 9.67 -6.73 4.82
N GLY A 64 8.37 -6.41 4.95
CA GLY A 64 7.88 -5.12 5.45
C GLY A 64 8.55 -4.66 6.74
N GLY A 65 8.45 -5.48 7.78
CA GLY A 65 9.03 -5.23 9.11
C GLY A 65 10.56 -5.22 9.20
N ARG A 66 11.30 -5.39 8.10
CA ARG A 66 12.76 -5.54 8.11
C ARG A 66 13.48 -4.33 7.53
N SER A 67 14.53 -3.89 8.22
CA SER A 67 15.51 -2.92 7.72
C SER A 67 16.88 -3.59 7.70
N VAL A 68 17.29 -4.08 6.52
CA VAL A 68 18.59 -4.74 6.33
C VAL A 68 19.32 -4.07 5.17
N PHE A 69 20.51 -3.56 5.47
CA PHE A 69 21.46 -2.99 4.52
C PHE A 69 22.43 -4.06 4.06
N SER A 70 22.97 -3.93 2.84
CA SER A 70 23.97 -4.87 2.34
C SER A 70 25.27 -4.73 3.13
N ASP A 71 25.79 -5.86 3.63
CA ASP A 71 27.13 -5.93 4.21
C ASP A 71 28.21 -6.27 3.15
N LEU A 72 27.79 -6.47 1.89
CA LEU A 72 28.67 -6.74 0.76
C LEU A 72 28.74 -5.53 -0.17
N PRO A 73 29.92 -5.18 -0.69
CA PRO A 73 30.04 -4.08 -1.65
C PRO A 73 29.47 -4.45 -3.04
N GLU A 74 29.31 -5.75 -3.31
CA GLU A 74 28.92 -6.30 -4.60
C GLU A 74 27.80 -7.34 -4.45
N LEU A 75 27.05 -7.56 -5.52
CA LEU A 75 26.01 -8.58 -5.61
C LEU A 75 26.63 -9.97 -5.64
N ALA A 76 26.18 -10.85 -4.74
CA ALA A 76 26.64 -12.24 -4.69
C ALA A 76 26.10 -13.08 -5.86
N THR A 77 24.92 -12.72 -6.38
CA THR A 77 24.24 -13.35 -7.51
C THR A 77 23.84 -12.28 -8.52
N ALA A 78 23.48 -12.70 -9.74
CA ALA A 78 22.81 -11.79 -10.66
C ALA A 78 21.46 -11.37 -10.08
N SER A 79 21.00 -10.17 -10.45
CA SER A 79 19.67 -9.69 -10.09
C SER A 79 18.59 -10.50 -10.80
N GLU A 80 17.36 -10.33 -10.33
CA GLU A 80 16.16 -10.78 -11.01
C GLU A 80 16.17 -10.34 -12.49
N TYR A 81 15.63 -11.23 -13.33
CA TYR A 81 15.62 -11.09 -14.78
C TYR A 81 17.01 -10.95 -15.43
N ASP A 82 18.09 -11.33 -14.72
CA ASP A 82 19.49 -11.26 -15.17
C ASP A 82 19.91 -9.85 -15.63
N ILE A 83 19.29 -8.80 -15.09
CA ILE A 83 19.53 -7.40 -15.52
C ILE A 83 20.94 -6.93 -15.11
N VAL A 84 21.35 -7.26 -13.89
CA VAL A 84 22.65 -6.87 -13.32
C VAL A 84 23.42 -8.12 -12.91
N PRO A 85 24.64 -8.37 -13.44
CA PRO A 85 25.37 -9.58 -13.15
C PRO A 85 25.97 -9.61 -11.73
N ALA A 86 26.25 -10.81 -11.22
CA ALA A 86 27.02 -11.01 -9.99
C ALA A 86 28.39 -10.29 -10.06
N GLY A 87 28.86 -9.76 -8.93
CA GLY A 87 30.05 -8.91 -8.84
C GLY A 87 29.80 -7.43 -9.19
N SER A 88 28.60 -7.06 -9.64
CA SER A 88 28.23 -5.65 -9.76
C SER A 88 28.09 -4.99 -8.39
N PRO A 89 28.25 -3.66 -8.25
CA PRO A 89 28.06 -2.97 -6.97
C PRO A 89 26.68 -3.21 -6.36
N ALA A 90 26.60 -3.25 -5.03
CA ALA A 90 25.35 -3.43 -4.27
C ALA A 90 24.36 -2.26 -4.43
N LEU A 91 24.85 -1.08 -4.83
CA LEU A 91 24.05 0.08 -5.24
C LEU A 91 24.46 0.48 -6.65
N GLY A 92 23.51 0.58 -7.57
CA GLY A 92 23.78 0.99 -8.94
C GLY A 92 22.57 1.59 -9.64
N ARG A 93 22.76 1.97 -10.90
CA ARG A 93 21.71 2.53 -11.76
C ARG A 93 21.12 1.45 -12.64
N ALA A 94 19.81 1.51 -12.88
CA ALA A 94 19.17 0.67 -13.87
C ALA A 94 19.76 0.96 -15.26
N PRO A 95 20.14 -0.07 -16.06
CA PRO A 95 20.78 0.14 -17.35
C PRO A 95 19.81 0.54 -18.47
N PHE A 96 18.50 0.55 -18.21
CA PHE A 96 17.45 0.73 -19.21
C PHE A 96 16.59 1.99 -19.01
N ILE A 97 16.74 2.71 -17.89
CA ILE A 97 15.97 3.91 -17.60
C ILE A 97 16.73 4.85 -16.64
N ASP A 98 16.86 6.12 -17.03
CA ASP A 98 17.55 7.11 -16.20
C ASP A 98 16.78 7.41 -14.91
N GLY A 99 17.53 7.71 -13.84
CA GLY A 99 16.96 8.09 -12.54
C GLY A 99 16.35 6.95 -11.72
N VAL A 100 16.47 5.70 -12.18
CA VAL A 100 16.11 4.50 -11.41
C VAL A 100 17.40 3.84 -10.89
N TRP A 101 17.39 3.50 -9.61
CA TRP A 101 18.48 2.86 -8.91
C TRP A 101 18.01 1.55 -8.30
N TYR A 102 18.94 0.60 -8.20
CA TYR A 102 18.75 -0.62 -7.44
C TYR A 102 19.65 -0.60 -6.20
N TYR A 103 19.20 -1.21 -5.11
CA TYR A 103 20.00 -1.47 -3.92
C TYR A 103 19.78 -2.89 -3.41
N ASN A 104 20.86 -3.58 -3.03
CA ASN A 104 20.80 -4.91 -2.43
C ASN A 104 20.45 -4.84 -0.93
N GLY A 105 19.19 -4.55 -0.62
CA GLY A 105 18.69 -4.48 0.74
C GLY A 105 17.16 -4.60 0.79
N THR A 106 16.59 -4.55 1.99
CA THR A 106 15.14 -4.59 2.15
C THR A 106 14.48 -3.28 1.66
N PRO A 107 13.16 -3.28 1.40
CA PRO A 107 12.47 -2.08 0.92
C PRO A 107 12.65 -0.86 1.83
N ALA A 108 12.57 -1.03 3.16
CA ALA A 108 12.87 0.04 4.11
C ALA A 108 14.30 0.58 3.95
N ALA A 109 15.30 -0.30 3.77
CA ALA A 109 16.68 0.13 3.53
C ALA A 109 16.83 0.88 2.19
N CYS A 110 16.12 0.46 1.14
CA CYS A 110 16.08 1.17 -0.14
C CYS A 110 15.50 2.58 0.01
N ALA A 111 14.43 2.76 0.80
CA ALA A 111 13.89 4.08 1.12
C ALA A 111 14.95 4.97 1.79
N PHE A 112 15.65 4.45 2.80
CA PHE A 112 16.71 5.21 3.50
C PHE A 112 17.91 5.52 2.60
N VAL A 113 18.38 4.56 1.79
CA VAL A 113 19.43 4.80 0.80
C VAL A 113 18.99 5.86 -0.22
N GLY A 114 17.73 5.83 -0.63
CA GLY A 114 17.13 6.85 -1.46
C GLY A 114 17.23 8.24 -0.85
N LEU A 115 16.68 8.39 0.37
CA LEU A 115 16.60 9.66 1.08
C LEU A 115 17.98 10.21 1.48
N ASP A 116 18.86 9.37 2.00
CA ASP A 116 20.08 9.80 2.68
C ASP A 116 21.31 9.81 1.76
N TYR A 117 21.27 9.09 0.63
CA TYR A 117 22.42 8.97 -0.28
C TYR A 117 22.08 9.28 -1.74
N VAL A 118 21.05 8.66 -2.33
CA VAL A 118 20.79 8.82 -3.77
C VAL A 118 20.31 10.23 -4.10
N LEU A 119 19.30 10.72 -3.38
CA LEU A 119 18.76 12.06 -3.62
C LEU A 119 19.83 13.16 -3.40
N PRO A 120 20.56 13.21 -2.27
CA PRO A 120 21.54 14.27 -2.04
C PRO A 120 22.72 14.29 -3.01
N ASN A 121 23.12 13.13 -3.57
CA ASN A 121 24.33 13.03 -4.38
C ASN A 121 24.07 12.98 -5.89
N PHE A 122 22.87 12.55 -6.33
CA PHE A 122 22.63 12.28 -7.74
C PHE A 122 21.30 12.82 -8.30
N ALA A 123 20.42 13.35 -7.46
CA ALA A 123 19.18 13.99 -7.92
C ALA A 123 19.31 15.52 -7.94
N ASN A 124 18.37 16.18 -8.60
CA ASN A 124 18.19 17.64 -8.58
C ASN A 124 17.33 18.12 -7.40
N PHE A 125 16.95 17.24 -6.48
CA PHE A 125 16.28 17.53 -5.21
C PHE A 125 16.80 16.63 -4.10
N THR A 126 16.80 17.12 -2.86
CA THR A 126 17.31 16.37 -1.69
C THR A 126 16.21 15.88 -0.75
N THR A 127 15.02 16.45 -0.85
CA THR A 127 13.86 16.09 -0.03
C THR A 127 12.66 15.91 -0.94
N PRO A 128 12.07 14.70 -1.02
CA PRO A 128 10.88 14.49 -1.82
C PRO A 128 9.66 15.12 -1.14
N ASP A 129 8.73 15.62 -1.94
CA ASP A 129 7.41 16.08 -1.49
C ASP A 129 6.49 14.88 -1.18
N LEU A 130 6.72 13.75 -1.87
CA LEU A 130 5.97 12.51 -1.72
C LEU A 130 6.89 11.29 -1.92
N VAL A 131 6.67 10.25 -1.12
CA VAL A 131 7.18 8.91 -1.41
C VAL A 131 6.04 8.03 -1.89
N VAL A 132 6.27 7.24 -2.94
CA VAL A 132 5.30 6.22 -3.37
C VAL A 132 6.00 4.88 -3.51
N ALA A 133 5.33 3.79 -3.09
CA ALA A 133 5.84 2.44 -3.24
C ALA A 133 4.87 1.57 -4.04
N GLY A 134 5.40 0.70 -4.91
CA GLY A 134 4.63 -0.20 -5.77
C GLY A 134 4.50 0.31 -7.22
N PRO A 135 3.38 0.03 -7.92
CA PRO A 135 2.33 -0.90 -7.51
C PRO A 135 2.89 -2.31 -7.32
N ASN A 136 2.59 -2.92 -6.17
CA ASN A 136 2.99 -4.28 -5.83
C ASN A 136 2.30 -5.32 -6.73
N TYR A 137 2.99 -6.41 -7.05
CA TYR A 137 2.40 -7.61 -7.62
C TYR A 137 1.60 -8.35 -6.53
N GLY A 138 0.28 -8.17 -6.55
CA GLY A 138 -0.65 -8.73 -5.57
C GLY A 138 -1.09 -7.73 -4.52
N ASP A 139 -2.21 -8.03 -3.88
CA ASP A 139 -2.85 -7.11 -2.94
C ASP A 139 -2.25 -7.22 -1.53
N ASN A 140 -2.25 -6.11 -0.81
CA ASN A 140 -1.82 -5.97 0.59
C ASN A 140 -3.01 -5.58 1.47
N LEU A 141 -4.08 -6.38 1.43
CA LEU A 141 -5.37 -6.09 2.07
C LEU A 141 -5.31 -6.28 3.60
N GLY A 142 -5.59 -5.20 4.31
CA GLY A 142 -5.80 -5.18 5.74
C GLY A 142 -4.54 -5.11 6.60
N ALA A 143 -4.77 -4.91 7.90
CA ALA A 143 -3.70 -4.59 8.86
C ALA A 143 -2.62 -5.68 9.02
N PHE A 144 -2.94 -6.95 8.82
CA PHE A 144 -1.95 -8.04 8.87
C PHE A 144 -0.95 -7.93 7.72
N LEU A 145 -1.44 -7.83 6.48
CA LEU A 145 -0.59 -7.70 5.29
C LEU A 145 0.18 -6.39 5.29
N TYR A 146 -0.41 -5.29 5.78
CA TYR A 146 0.30 -4.02 5.96
C TYR A 146 1.65 -4.17 6.70
N THR A 147 1.72 -5.02 7.74
CA THR A 147 2.97 -5.21 8.51
C THR A 147 4.00 -6.12 7.82
N LEU A 148 3.54 -7.03 6.96
CA LEU A 148 4.38 -8.01 6.28
C LEU A 148 4.86 -7.52 4.91
N SER A 149 4.06 -6.66 4.26
CA SER A 149 4.29 -6.11 2.92
C SER A 149 5.59 -5.31 2.85
N GLY A 150 6.48 -5.66 1.92
CA GLY A 150 7.67 -4.86 1.65
C GLY A 150 7.31 -3.49 1.05
N THR A 151 6.31 -3.43 0.17
CA THR A 151 5.76 -2.18 -0.36
C THR A 151 5.23 -1.26 0.75
N ALA A 152 4.47 -1.79 1.72
CA ALA A 152 4.07 -1.01 2.89
C ALA A 152 5.28 -0.67 3.77
N GLY A 153 6.25 -1.57 3.91
CA GLY A 153 7.52 -1.36 4.63
C GLY A 153 8.32 -0.16 4.13
N TYR A 154 8.46 -0.02 2.82
CA TYR A 154 9.05 1.17 2.17
C TYR A 154 8.26 2.44 2.54
N THR A 155 6.92 2.33 2.50
CA THR A 155 5.99 3.44 2.72
C THR A 155 6.01 3.92 4.17
N TYR A 156 5.73 3.06 5.15
CA TYR A 156 5.63 3.49 6.55
C TYR A 156 6.99 3.87 7.15
N SER A 157 8.10 3.33 6.62
CA SER A 157 9.44 3.79 7.00
C SER A 157 9.67 5.25 6.57
N SER A 158 9.12 5.65 5.41
CA SER A 158 9.15 7.03 4.92
C SER A 158 8.22 7.95 5.70
N VAL A 159 7.01 7.48 6.04
CA VAL A 159 6.10 8.20 6.97
C VAL A 159 6.80 8.42 8.32
N GLY A 160 7.52 7.42 8.84
CA GLY A 160 8.31 7.54 10.06
C GLY A 160 9.44 8.58 9.99
N ARG A 161 9.89 8.94 8.78
CA ARG A 161 10.84 10.06 8.53
C ARG A 161 10.14 11.41 8.38
N GLY A 162 8.82 11.46 8.55
CA GLY A 162 8.01 12.67 8.43
C GLY A 162 7.70 13.08 7.00
N ILE A 163 7.81 12.14 6.05
CA ILE A 163 7.55 12.37 4.62
C ILE A 163 6.20 11.74 4.25
N PRO A 164 5.28 12.46 3.61
CA PRO A 164 4.04 11.88 3.08
C PRO A 164 4.33 10.67 2.20
N ALA A 165 3.61 9.56 2.39
CA ALA A 165 3.82 8.37 1.58
C ALA A 165 2.55 7.57 1.25
N ILE A 166 2.58 6.90 0.10
CA ILE A 166 1.48 6.06 -0.41
C ILE A 166 2.01 4.69 -0.83
N ALA A 167 1.38 3.62 -0.35
CA ALA A 167 1.59 2.26 -0.81
C ALA A 167 0.53 1.91 -1.87
N PHE A 168 0.96 1.41 -3.03
CA PHE A 168 0.10 0.91 -4.10
C PHE A 168 0.29 -0.59 -4.26
N SER A 169 -0.80 -1.33 -4.35
CA SER A 169 -0.81 -2.78 -4.56
C SER A 169 -1.89 -3.13 -5.57
N GLY A 170 -1.61 -4.07 -6.47
CA GLY A 170 -2.56 -4.41 -7.52
C GLY A 170 -2.63 -5.90 -7.80
N GLY A 171 -3.87 -6.41 -7.85
CA GLY A 171 -4.17 -7.75 -8.31
C GLY A 171 -3.65 -7.98 -9.73
N ASN A 172 -2.82 -9.00 -9.90
CA ASN A 172 -2.21 -9.37 -11.17
C ASN A 172 -1.95 -10.88 -11.21
N GLY A 173 -1.80 -11.44 -12.42
CA GLY A 173 -1.60 -12.88 -12.62
C GLY A 173 -0.15 -13.33 -12.38
N GLU A 174 0.82 -12.47 -12.70
CA GLU A 174 2.25 -12.73 -12.57
C GLU A 174 3.06 -11.45 -12.29
N GLN A 175 4.19 -11.61 -11.59
CA GLN A 175 5.22 -10.58 -11.46
C GLN A 175 6.08 -10.58 -12.73
N ARG A 176 6.17 -9.43 -13.40
CA ARG A 176 6.73 -9.36 -14.75
C ARG A 176 7.88 -8.37 -14.84
N SER A 177 8.83 -8.70 -15.70
CA SER A 177 9.93 -7.80 -16.10
C SER A 177 9.39 -6.62 -16.89
N TYR A 178 9.99 -5.45 -16.71
CA TYR A 178 9.80 -4.26 -17.54
C TYR A 178 9.97 -4.53 -19.05
N ALA A 179 10.72 -5.56 -19.43
CA ALA A 179 10.95 -5.92 -20.83
C ALA A 179 9.72 -6.57 -21.50
N TRP A 180 8.68 -6.93 -20.72
CA TRP A 180 7.46 -7.56 -21.22
C TRP A 180 6.23 -6.74 -20.81
N ILE A 181 6.14 -5.55 -21.38
CA ILE A 181 4.97 -4.66 -21.29
C ILE A 181 4.42 -4.51 -22.70
N ASN A 182 3.16 -4.90 -22.92
CA ASN A 182 2.51 -4.72 -24.21
C ASN A 182 1.87 -3.33 -24.30
N GLU A 183 1.99 -2.64 -25.44
CA GLU A 183 1.21 -1.42 -25.66
C GLU A 183 -0.30 -1.73 -25.69
N THR A 184 -0.67 -2.91 -26.17
CA THR A 184 -2.04 -3.41 -26.21
C THR A 184 -2.03 -4.93 -26.06
N THR A 185 -2.89 -5.46 -25.20
CA THR A 185 -3.06 -6.90 -24.97
C THR A 185 -3.88 -7.56 -26.09
N GLU A 186 -3.96 -8.89 -26.06
CA GLU A 186 -4.81 -9.64 -27.01
C GLU A 186 -6.29 -9.24 -26.95
N SER A 187 -6.78 -8.81 -25.78
CA SER A 187 -8.17 -8.36 -25.62
C SER A 187 -8.41 -6.92 -26.13
N GLY A 188 -7.37 -6.21 -26.58
CA GLY A 188 -7.48 -4.86 -27.14
C GLY A 188 -7.34 -3.71 -26.14
N TYR A 189 -6.93 -4.00 -24.91
CA TYR A 189 -6.78 -3.03 -23.83
C TYR A 189 -5.31 -2.81 -23.44
N LEU A 190 -5.04 -1.81 -22.62
CA LEU A 190 -3.70 -1.59 -22.08
C LEU A 190 -3.25 -2.79 -21.23
N ASP A 191 -1.95 -3.01 -21.21
CA ASP A 191 -1.33 -4.03 -20.36
C ASP A 191 -1.68 -3.80 -18.87
N PRO A 192 -1.94 -4.85 -18.07
CA PRO A 192 -2.28 -4.69 -16.66
C PRO A 192 -1.29 -3.83 -15.87
N ALA A 193 0.01 -3.92 -16.18
CA ALA A 193 1.02 -3.11 -15.49
C ALA A 193 0.84 -1.61 -15.76
N THR A 194 0.50 -1.25 -17.01
CA THR A 194 0.17 0.12 -17.39
C THR A 194 -1.12 0.60 -16.72
N ILE A 195 -2.15 -0.25 -16.65
CA ILE A 195 -3.43 0.10 -15.98
C ILE A 195 -3.21 0.33 -14.49
N GLN A 196 -2.48 -0.56 -13.81
CA GLN A 196 -2.20 -0.43 -12.38
C GLN A 196 -1.36 0.83 -12.09
N ALA A 197 -0.37 1.13 -12.93
CA ALA A 197 0.40 2.37 -12.84
C ALA A 197 -0.46 3.62 -13.08
N GLN A 198 -1.38 3.59 -14.04
CA GLN A 198 -2.30 4.69 -14.31
C GLN A 198 -3.21 4.98 -13.10
N LEU A 199 -3.78 3.93 -12.50
CA LEU A 199 -4.60 4.03 -11.29
C LEU A 199 -3.81 4.66 -10.13
N ALA A 200 -2.55 4.27 -9.93
CA ALA A 200 -1.68 4.86 -8.92
C ALA A 200 -1.39 6.35 -9.19
N VAL A 201 -1.04 6.68 -10.43
CA VAL A 201 -0.77 8.06 -10.87
C VAL A 201 -2.01 8.94 -10.75
N ASP A 202 -3.21 8.41 -11.01
CA ASP A 202 -4.47 9.14 -10.85
C ASP A 202 -4.73 9.51 -9.39
N VAL A 203 -4.42 8.62 -8.43
CA VAL A 203 -4.50 8.92 -7.00
C VAL A 203 -3.49 10.00 -6.61
N VAL A 204 -2.24 9.89 -7.06
CA VAL A 204 -1.19 10.90 -6.80
C VAL A 204 -1.61 12.27 -7.36
N ASN A 205 -1.98 12.33 -8.63
CA ASN A 205 -2.40 13.56 -9.30
C ASN A 205 -3.63 14.17 -8.64
N THR A 206 -4.60 13.34 -8.22
CA THR A 206 -5.79 13.81 -7.50
C THR A 206 -5.39 14.44 -6.17
N LEU A 207 -4.53 13.80 -5.38
CA LEU A 207 -4.06 14.33 -4.11
C LEU A 207 -3.30 15.65 -4.29
N VAL A 208 -2.37 15.70 -5.26
CA VAL A 208 -1.56 16.89 -5.56
C VAL A 208 -2.44 18.06 -6.02
N ASN A 209 -3.36 17.83 -6.96
CA ASN A 209 -4.21 18.88 -7.52
C ASN A 209 -5.22 19.43 -6.51
N ASN A 210 -5.60 18.64 -5.51
CA ASN A 210 -6.51 19.05 -4.44
C ASN A 210 -5.78 19.54 -3.18
N THR A 211 -4.44 19.63 -3.21
CA THR A 211 -3.64 20.20 -2.13
C THR A 211 -3.24 21.64 -2.46
N ASN A 212 -3.46 22.57 -1.53
CA ASN A 212 -3.02 23.95 -1.70
C ASN A 212 -1.50 24.04 -1.72
N LEU A 213 -0.95 24.89 -2.61
CA LEU A 213 0.49 25.14 -2.70
C LEU A 213 1.09 25.50 -1.34
N GLY A 214 2.17 24.83 -0.97
CA GLY A 214 2.88 25.02 0.29
C GLY A 214 2.28 24.28 1.50
N GLN A 215 1.19 23.53 1.33
CA GLN A 215 0.71 22.59 2.35
C GLN A 215 1.32 21.20 2.14
N PRO A 216 1.61 20.44 3.22
CA PRO A 216 1.93 19.02 3.10
C PRO A 216 0.78 18.25 2.41
N LEU A 217 1.13 17.29 1.55
CA LEU A 217 0.15 16.42 0.87
C LEU A 217 -0.63 15.55 1.86
N LEU A 218 0.02 15.14 2.96
CA LEU A 218 -0.59 14.42 4.06
C LEU A 218 -0.09 15.00 5.40
N PRO A 219 -0.90 14.93 6.48
CA PRO A 219 -0.42 15.28 7.81
C PRO A 219 0.75 14.39 8.26
N GLN A 220 1.54 14.89 9.19
CA GLN A 220 2.67 14.14 9.75
C GLN A 220 2.20 12.85 10.43
N GLY A 221 2.87 11.74 10.15
CA GLY A 221 2.52 10.42 10.66
C GLY A 221 1.39 9.71 9.91
N TYR A 222 0.86 10.29 8.81
CA TYR A 222 -0.19 9.70 7.99
C TYR A 222 0.36 9.18 6.66
N GLY A 223 -0.22 8.08 6.19
CA GLY A 223 0.03 7.51 4.85
C GLY A 223 -1.25 6.95 4.25
N LEU A 224 -1.18 6.55 2.97
CA LEU A 224 -2.28 5.89 2.27
C LEU A 224 -1.89 4.46 1.89
N SER A 225 -2.83 3.52 2.05
CA SER A 225 -2.80 2.17 1.49
C SER A 225 -3.82 2.11 0.36
N VAL A 226 -3.37 1.78 -0.85
CA VAL A 226 -4.22 1.69 -2.04
C VAL A 226 -4.08 0.29 -2.61
N ASN A 227 -5.21 -0.42 -2.71
CA ASN A 227 -5.27 -1.76 -3.32
C ASN A 227 -6.25 -1.74 -4.49
N THR A 228 -5.84 -2.26 -5.63
CA THR A 228 -6.66 -2.32 -6.85
C THR A 228 -6.90 -3.78 -7.25
N PRO A 229 -8.07 -4.10 -7.81
CA PRO A 229 -8.46 -5.47 -8.11
C PRO A 229 -7.62 -6.06 -9.24
N TYR A 230 -7.82 -7.36 -9.48
CA TYR A 230 -7.26 -8.04 -10.64
C TYR A 230 -7.73 -7.40 -11.95
N ILE A 231 -6.76 -6.87 -12.71
CA ILE A 231 -7.02 -6.28 -14.02
C ILE A 231 -7.11 -7.39 -15.07
N THR A 232 -8.28 -7.51 -15.70
CA THR A 232 -8.58 -8.62 -16.61
C THR A 232 -8.15 -8.37 -18.06
N SER A 233 -7.45 -7.26 -18.31
CA SER A 233 -7.13 -6.78 -19.66
C SER A 233 -6.32 -7.76 -20.52
N PHE A 234 -5.72 -8.82 -19.98
CA PHE A 234 -5.16 -9.87 -20.83
C PHE A 234 -6.22 -10.69 -21.57
N SER A 235 -7.39 -10.91 -20.96
CA SER A 235 -8.39 -11.84 -21.48
C SER A 235 -9.72 -11.17 -21.85
N ASN A 236 -10.12 -10.09 -21.17
CA ASN A 236 -11.38 -9.39 -21.42
C ASN A 236 -11.39 -7.98 -20.79
N ASP A 237 -12.55 -7.34 -20.76
CA ASP A 237 -12.77 -5.98 -20.28
C ASP A 237 -13.54 -5.88 -18.96
N SER A 238 -13.77 -6.99 -18.26
CA SER A 238 -14.61 -7.00 -17.05
C SER A 238 -14.04 -6.14 -15.92
N CYS A 239 -12.71 -5.92 -15.89
CA CYS A 239 -12.09 -4.98 -14.98
C CYS A 239 -10.83 -4.34 -15.58
N VAL A 240 -11.00 -3.14 -16.16
CA VAL A 240 -9.91 -2.36 -16.78
C VAL A 240 -9.88 -0.89 -16.34
N SER A 241 -10.88 -0.46 -15.55
CA SER A 241 -10.99 0.90 -15.02
C SER A 241 -11.79 0.87 -13.69
N PRO A 242 -11.26 0.20 -12.65
CA PRO A 242 -11.95 0.09 -11.37
C PRO A 242 -12.04 1.47 -10.68
N PRO A 243 -13.25 1.93 -10.26
CA PRO A 243 -13.37 3.12 -9.43
C PRO A 243 -12.87 2.87 -8.00
N PHE A 244 -12.46 3.94 -7.32
CA PHE A 244 -11.97 3.89 -5.94
C PHE A 244 -13.05 4.13 -4.89
N ILE A 245 -12.96 3.40 -3.78
CA ILE A 245 -13.80 3.52 -2.59
C ILE A 245 -12.92 3.86 -1.37
N GLN A 246 -13.39 4.77 -0.52
CA GLN A 246 -12.75 5.04 0.78
C GLN A 246 -13.00 3.86 1.72
N THR A 247 -11.94 3.32 2.30
CA THR A 247 -11.98 2.11 3.12
C THR A 247 -11.21 2.29 4.42
N ARG A 248 -11.25 1.25 5.25
CA ARG A 248 -10.36 1.07 6.40
C ARG A 248 -9.59 -0.26 6.25
N LEU A 249 -8.34 -0.27 6.72
CA LEU A 249 -7.49 -1.47 6.84
C LEU A 249 -8.06 -2.52 7.81
N THR A 250 -9.00 -2.11 8.65
CA THR A 250 -9.60 -2.92 9.71
C THR A 250 -11.06 -3.21 9.33
N GLY A 251 -11.60 -4.38 9.61
CA GLY A 251 -12.95 -4.76 9.16
C GLY A 251 -12.88 -5.79 8.04
N GLY A 252 -13.27 -7.03 8.33
CA GLY A 252 -13.10 -8.16 7.41
C GLY A 252 -11.64 -8.53 7.13
N ALA A 253 -10.67 -7.90 7.80
CA ALA A 253 -9.26 -8.16 7.62
C ALA A 253 -8.92 -9.59 8.06
N VAL A 254 -8.06 -10.25 7.31
CA VAL A 254 -7.64 -11.64 7.55
C VAL A 254 -6.30 -11.72 8.28
N THR A 255 -6.12 -12.79 9.05
CA THR A 255 -4.81 -13.26 9.55
C THR A 255 -4.70 -14.77 9.33
N ASP A 256 -3.51 -15.34 9.49
CA ASP A 256 -3.31 -16.77 9.23
C ASP A 256 -3.63 -17.69 10.43
N ILE A 257 -4.13 -18.88 10.12
CA ILE A 257 -3.93 -20.09 10.94
C ILE A 257 -2.84 -20.96 10.34
N ALA A 258 -2.13 -21.68 11.19
CA ALA A 258 -1.22 -22.75 10.78
C ALA A 258 -2.03 -24.03 10.56
N ALA A 259 -2.48 -24.27 9.34
CA ALA A 259 -3.22 -25.46 8.95
C ALA A 259 -2.25 -26.64 8.77
N TYR A 260 -2.48 -27.72 9.52
CA TYR A 260 -1.64 -28.91 9.47
C TYR A 260 -2.20 -29.92 8.46
N ASN A 261 -1.35 -30.37 7.53
CA ASN A 261 -1.67 -31.44 6.60
C ASN A 261 -1.13 -32.77 7.14
N GLU A 262 -2.03 -33.62 7.63
CA GLU A 262 -1.72 -34.96 8.17
C GLU A 262 -0.98 -35.87 7.18
N THR A 263 -1.27 -35.74 5.88
CA THR A 263 -0.66 -36.61 4.85
C THR A 263 0.78 -36.21 4.56
N SER A 264 1.06 -34.92 4.41
CA SER A 264 2.42 -34.43 4.16
C SER A 264 3.23 -34.20 5.42
N GLN A 265 2.60 -34.20 6.61
CA GLN A 265 3.19 -33.81 7.89
C GLN A 265 3.82 -32.42 7.85
N THR A 266 3.16 -31.49 7.16
CA THR A 266 3.61 -30.10 7.01
C THR A 266 2.50 -29.12 7.34
N PHE A 267 2.88 -27.86 7.60
CA PHE A 267 1.94 -26.76 7.74
C PHE A 267 1.84 -25.96 6.44
N HIS A 268 0.64 -25.45 6.16
CA HIS A 268 0.39 -24.35 5.24
C HIS A 268 -0.44 -23.28 5.96
N TYR A 269 -0.52 -22.09 5.40
CA TYR A 269 -1.35 -21.02 5.95
C TYR A 269 -2.78 -21.15 5.40
N GLU A 270 -3.77 -20.81 6.22
CA GLU A 270 -5.15 -20.57 5.77
C GLU A 270 -5.65 -19.25 6.39
N PRO A 271 -6.39 -18.41 5.63
CA PRO A 271 -6.89 -17.15 6.15
C PRO A 271 -8.04 -17.37 7.12
N ILE A 272 -8.07 -16.58 8.19
CA ILE A 272 -9.19 -16.45 9.13
C ILE A 272 -9.55 -14.98 9.33
N VAL A 273 -10.83 -14.71 9.56
CA VAL A 273 -11.31 -13.40 10.02
C VAL A 273 -11.56 -13.50 11.53
N PRO A 274 -10.65 -13.02 12.39
CA PRO A 274 -10.80 -13.15 13.84
C PRO A 274 -11.90 -12.22 14.37
N GLU A 275 -12.60 -12.67 15.42
CA GLU A 275 -13.48 -11.82 16.22
C GLU A 275 -12.60 -10.89 17.09
N GLY A 276 -12.56 -9.60 16.76
CA GLY A 276 -11.66 -8.63 17.39
C GLY A 276 -10.23 -8.68 16.83
N GLY A 277 -9.23 -8.42 17.67
CA GLY A 277 -7.82 -8.36 17.25
C GLY A 277 -7.59 -7.31 16.16
N ILE A 278 -7.10 -7.74 14.99
CA ILE A 278 -6.88 -6.86 13.81
C ILE A 278 -8.18 -6.23 13.28
N ASN A 279 -9.35 -6.76 13.65
CA ASN A 279 -10.66 -6.20 13.30
C ASN A 279 -11.28 -5.36 14.42
N ALA A 280 -10.60 -5.18 15.55
CA ALA A 280 -11.09 -4.32 16.62
C ALA A 280 -11.22 -2.87 16.13
N CYS A 281 -12.42 -2.31 16.31
CA CYS A 281 -12.69 -0.90 16.05
C CYS A 281 -12.13 -0.05 17.21
N ILE A 282 -10.84 0.30 17.13
CA ILE A 282 -10.14 1.10 18.14
C ILE A 282 -9.98 2.54 17.63
N ASN A 283 -9.23 2.68 16.54
CA ASN A 283 -8.97 3.95 15.86
C ASN A 283 -9.39 3.81 14.39
N GLY A 284 -10.05 4.84 13.85
CA GLY A 284 -10.56 4.88 12.47
C GLY A 284 -12.08 4.93 12.37
N ASP A 285 -12.57 5.28 11.18
CA ASP A 285 -14.00 5.37 10.90
C ASP A 285 -14.57 3.98 10.58
N CYS A 286 -15.19 3.35 11.59
CA CYS A 286 -15.74 2.02 11.47
C CYS A 286 -17.04 1.95 10.65
N SER A 287 -17.54 3.08 10.14
CA SER A 287 -18.63 3.10 9.17
C SER A 287 -18.15 2.83 7.73
N LEU A 288 -16.85 2.95 7.47
CA LEU A 288 -16.26 2.60 6.18
C LEU A 288 -16.14 1.08 6.00
N PRO A 289 -16.30 0.56 4.76
CA PRO A 289 -16.08 -0.85 4.47
C PRO A 289 -14.60 -1.22 4.58
N GLY A 290 -14.33 -2.52 4.80
CA GLY A 290 -12.98 -3.06 4.81
C GLY A 290 -12.37 -3.17 3.42
N GLU A 291 -11.06 -3.01 3.30
CA GLU A 291 -10.34 -3.20 2.02
C GLU A 291 -10.63 -4.57 1.40
N THR A 292 -10.61 -5.64 2.20
CA THR A 292 -10.81 -7.02 1.73
C THR A 292 -12.17 -7.19 1.03
N GLU A 293 -13.24 -6.71 1.65
CA GLU A 293 -14.59 -6.79 1.07
C GLU A 293 -14.73 -5.94 -0.21
N VAL A 294 -14.04 -4.80 -0.28
CA VAL A 294 -14.11 -3.90 -1.44
C VAL A 294 -13.35 -4.46 -2.63
N VAL A 295 -12.18 -5.06 -2.42
CA VAL A 295 -11.29 -5.47 -3.54
C VAL A 295 -11.54 -6.92 -3.96
N GLU A 296 -11.78 -7.84 -3.03
CA GLU A 296 -11.97 -9.26 -3.38
C GLU A 296 -13.26 -9.47 -4.20
N ASP A 297 -13.14 -10.22 -5.29
CA ASP A 297 -14.25 -10.61 -6.19
C ASP A 297 -15.06 -9.42 -6.77
N SER A 298 -14.45 -8.25 -6.86
CA SER A 298 -15.07 -7.01 -7.34
C SER A 298 -14.17 -6.26 -8.33
N CYS A 299 -14.71 -5.25 -9.01
CA CYS A 299 -13.92 -4.31 -9.81
C CYS A 299 -13.88 -2.92 -9.14
N PHE A 300 -13.53 -2.87 -7.85
CA PHE A 300 -13.34 -1.64 -7.10
C PHE A 300 -11.95 -1.59 -6.47
N GLY A 301 -11.29 -0.43 -6.58
CA GLY A 301 -10.10 -0.13 -5.81
C GLY A 301 -10.46 0.39 -4.42
N SER A 302 -9.60 0.14 -3.44
CA SER A 302 -9.72 0.64 -2.08
C SER A 302 -8.66 1.70 -1.79
N VAL A 303 -9.02 2.72 -1.01
CA VAL A 303 -8.11 3.75 -0.50
C VAL A 303 -8.34 3.87 1.00
N SER A 304 -7.37 3.40 1.78
CA SER A 304 -7.37 3.49 3.24
C SER A 304 -6.33 4.48 3.74
N VAL A 305 -6.72 5.31 4.70
CA VAL A 305 -5.78 6.18 5.43
C VAL A 305 -5.25 5.41 6.64
N PHE A 306 -3.93 5.41 6.83
CA PHE A 306 -3.28 4.84 8.01
C PHE A 306 -2.41 5.86 8.74
N THR A 307 -2.05 5.53 9.99
CA THR A 307 -1.08 6.32 10.78
C THR A 307 0.01 5.42 11.36
N VAL A 308 1.18 6.00 11.67
CA VAL A 308 2.29 5.34 12.36
C VAL A 308 2.39 5.73 13.85
N ASP A 309 1.29 6.16 14.46
CA ASP A 309 1.19 6.30 15.91
C ASP A 309 0.79 4.97 16.52
N TYR A 310 1.79 4.23 16.98
CA TYR A 310 1.60 2.90 17.58
C TYR A 310 1.13 2.97 19.04
N SER A 311 1.00 4.15 19.62
CA SER A 311 0.49 4.31 20.99
C SER A 311 -0.99 3.93 21.03
N ALA A 312 -1.40 3.17 22.04
CA ALA A 312 -2.81 2.94 22.29
C ALA A 312 -3.52 4.29 22.51
N PRO A 313 -4.75 4.49 21.98
CA PRO A 313 -5.45 5.75 22.14
C PRO A 313 -5.77 6.03 23.60
N LEU A 314 -5.99 7.30 23.90
CA LEU A 314 -6.50 7.74 25.20
C LEU A 314 -7.92 7.19 25.40
N GLY A 315 -8.22 6.71 26.60
CA GLY A 315 -9.53 6.15 26.92
C GLY A 315 -9.50 5.16 28.07
N GLU A 316 -10.68 4.74 28.51
CA GLU A 316 -10.88 3.90 29.70
C GLU A 316 -10.07 2.60 29.64
N ALA A 317 -10.01 1.93 28.49
CA ALA A 317 -9.25 0.69 28.32
C ALA A 317 -7.75 0.90 28.61
N THR A 318 -7.14 1.94 28.02
CA THR A 318 -5.74 2.30 28.21
C THR A 318 -5.47 2.72 29.65
N THR A 319 -6.31 3.59 30.23
CA THR A 319 -6.17 4.06 31.61
C THR A 319 -6.31 2.94 32.63
N ASN A 320 -7.27 2.02 32.43
CA ASN A 320 -7.47 0.89 33.31
C ASN A 320 -6.27 -0.07 33.31
N ILE A 321 -5.65 -0.31 32.14
CA ILE A 321 -4.40 -1.09 32.04
C ILE A 321 -3.28 -0.39 32.82
N ARG A 322 -3.08 0.91 32.62
CA ARG A 322 -2.02 1.69 33.31
C ARG A 322 -2.21 1.72 34.84
N GLN A 323 -3.45 1.90 35.31
CA GLN A 323 -3.77 1.87 36.75
C GLN A 323 -3.46 0.51 37.39
N ARG A 324 -3.80 -0.59 36.70
CA ARG A 324 -3.46 -1.95 37.19
C ARG A 324 -1.96 -2.18 37.32
N LEU A 325 -1.14 -1.46 36.55
CA LEU A 325 0.32 -1.53 36.61
C LEU A 325 0.94 -0.63 37.69
N THR A 326 0.19 0.32 38.26
CA THR A 326 0.70 1.33 39.22
C THR A 326 1.46 0.77 40.43
N PRO A 327 1.13 -0.40 41.00
CA PRO A 327 1.93 -0.97 42.10
C PRO A 327 3.41 -1.23 41.74
N LEU A 328 3.73 -1.36 40.45
CA LEU A 328 5.09 -1.59 39.94
C LEU A 328 5.59 -0.45 39.04
N VAL A 329 4.71 0.16 38.26
CA VAL A 329 5.02 1.16 37.23
C VAL A 329 4.42 2.51 37.64
N SER A 330 5.25 3.36 38.26
CA SER A 330 4.86 4.72 38.65
C SER A 330 4.99 5.72 37.51
N PHE A 331 4.11 6.72 37.46
CA PHE A 331 4.31 7.90 36.63
C PHE A 331 5.48 8.74 37.17
N GLN A 332 6.33 9.25 36.28
CA GLN A 332 7.62 9.86 36.62
C GLN A 332 7.52 11.12 37.51
N ASP A 333 6.34 11.74 37.63
CA ASP A 333 6.12 12.94 38.47
C ASP A 333 4.91 12.82 39.41
N GLY A 334 4.47 11.60 39.75
CA GLY A 334 3.29 11.40 40.59
C GLY A 334 1.96 11.85 39.96
N GLY A 335 1.98 12.18 38.66
CA GLY A 335 0.79 12.45 37.88
C GLY A 335 -0.12 11.22 37.86
N ASN A 336 -1.40 11.40 38.18
CA ASN A 336 -2.41 10.42 37.84
C ASN A 336 -2.66 10.51 36.33
N ASP A 337 -3.00 9.39 35.70
CA ASP A 337 -3.62 9.34 34.38
C ASP A 337 -5.03 9.95 34.49
N THR A 338 -5.13 11.27 34.64
CA THR A 338 -6.40 11.99 34.84
C THR A 338 -7.09 12.35 33.54
N ASP A 339 -6.75 11.71 32.42
CA ASP A 339 -7.49 11.92 31.18
C ASP A 339 -8.80 11.11 31.17
N THR A 340 -9.64 11.37 32.19
CA THR A 340 -11.08 11.18 32.03
C THR A 340 -11.55 12.31 31.13
N GLY A 341 -11.70 11.99 29.84
CA GLY A 341 -12.16 12.92 28.82
C GLY A 341 -13.30 13.82 29.29
N ALA A 342 -13.23 15.07 28.84
CA ALA A 342 -14.16 16.14 29.13
C ALA A 342 -15.63 15.68 29.08
N SER A 343 -16.33 16.02 30.17
CA SER A 343 -17.78 16.08 30.25
C SER A 343 -18.36 16.91 29.10
N ALA A 344 -19.11 16.27 28.22
CA ALA A 344 -20.15 16.94 27.42
C ALA A 344 -21.51 16.58 28.03
N THR A 345 -21.88 17.28 29.09
CA THR A 345 -23.28 17.39 29.51
C THR A 345 -24.07 18.15 28.44
N SER A 346 -25.03 17.47 27.81
CA SER A 346 -26.33 18.08 27.51
C SER A 346 -27.43 17.12 27.89
N SER A 347 -28.04 17.42 29.03
CA SER A 347 -29.26 16.83 29.56
C SER A 347 -30.45 17.02 28.61
N SER A 348 -31.22 15.95 28.37
CA SER A 348 -32.68 16.04 28.43
C SER A 348 -33.27 14.71 28.87
N SER A 349 -33.82 14.75 30.06
CA SER A 349 -34.65 13.76 30.74
C SER A 349 -35.91 13.34 29.96
N ALA A 350 -36.27 12.06 30.02
CA ALA A 350 -37.59 11.62 30.47
C ALA A 350 -37.56 10.12 30.81
N ALA A 351 -38.13 9.80 31.97
CA ALA A 351 -38.08 8.51 32.63
C ALA A 351 -39.27 7.59 32.30
N ALA A 352 -39.07 6.32 32.71
CA ALA A 352 -40.03 5.39 33.31
C ALA A 352 -40.74 4.35 32.42
N GLY A 353 -40.60 3.07 32.81
CA GLY A 353 -41.58 2.03 32.50
C GLY A 353 -41.11 0.56 32.50
N SER A 354 -40.81 0.02 33.69
CA SER A 354 -41.24 -1.31 34.20
C SER A 354 -41.27 -2.58 33.31
N THR A 355 -40.54 -3.59 33.79
CA THR A 355 -40.86 -5.05 33.87
C THR A 355 -41.04 -5.91 32.61
N GLY A 356 -40.26 -6.99 32.55
CA GLY A 356 -40.64 -8.22 31.88
C GLY A 356 -39.46 -9.14 31.54
N THR A 357 -39.17 -10.11 32.40
CA THR A 357 -38.59 -11.39 31.93
C THR A 357 -39.69 -12.11 31.14
N PRO A 358 -39.35 -12.84 30.06
CA PRO A 358 -39.15 -14.26 30.25
C PRO A 358 -38.05 -14.88 29.38
N ALA A 359 -37.60 -16.05 29.83
CA ALA A 359 -36.81 -17.01 29.09
C ALA A 359 -37.51 -17.45 27.78
N GLY A 360 -36.70 -17.72 26.75
CA GLY A 360 -37.13 -18.37 25.51
C GLY A 360 -35.91 -18.73 24.68
N GLY A 361 -35.65 -20.03 24.52
CA GLY A 361 -34.52 -20.55 23.77
C GLY A 361 -34.67 -20.39 22.26
N TYR A 362 -33.53 -20.23 21.60
CA TYR A 362 -33.31 -20.46 20.17
C TYR A 362 -31.96 -21.22 20.13
N GLY A 363 -31.88 -22.50 19.78
CA GLY A 363 -32.34 -23.05 18.51
C GLY A 363 -31.13 -23.08 17.58
N TRP A 364 -30.26 -24.10 17.73
CA TRP A 364 -29.17 -24.37 16.81
C TRP A 364 -29.76 -24.63 15.42
N GLY A 365 -29.64 -23.65 14.54
CA GLY A 365 -29.89 -23.80 13.11
C GLY A 365 -28.54 -23.93 12.41
N GLU A 366 -28.21 -25.16 12.00
CA GLU A 366 -27.19 -25.41 10.98
C GLU A 366 -27.50 -24.54 9.76
N LYS A 367 -26.60 -23.61 9.42
CA LYS A 367 -26.54 -23.01 8.09
C LYS A 367 -25.25 -23.45 7.44
N GLY A 368 -25.43 -24.15 6.32
CA GLY A 368 -24.44 -24.95 5.64
C GLY A 368 -23.14 -24.22 5.33
N SER A 369 -22.06 -24.94 5.57
CA SER A 369 -20.79 -24.77 4.89
C SER A 369 -21.03 -24.72 3.39
N LYS A 370 -20.73 -23.59 2.76
CA LYS A 370 -20.59 -23.54 1.31
C LYS A 370 -19.24 -24.18 0.97
N HIS A 371 -19.33 -25.30 0.27
CA HIS A 371 -18.21 -26.03 -0.30
C HIS A 371 -17.35 -25.13 -1.19
N PHE A 372 -16.06 -25.00 -0.87
CA PHE A 372 -15.03 -24.60 -1.82
C PHE A 372 -14.62 -25.85 -2.61
N GLY A 373 -14.83 -25.81 -3.92
CA GLY A 373 -14.61 -26.93 -4.82
C GLY A 373 -13.13 -27.17 -5.09
N ASN A 374 -12.70 -28.41 -4.86
CA ASN A 374 -11.41 -28.95 -5.31
C ASN A 374 -11.45 -29.22 -6.81
N GLY A 375 -10.51 -28.67 -7.58
CA GLY A 375 -10.34 -28.95 -9.01
C GLY A 375 -8.89 -28.85 -9.45
N TRP A 376 -8.07 -29.85 -9.10
CA TRP A 376 -6.68 -29.95 -9.54
C TRP A 376 -6.58 -30.65 -10.90
N GLY A 377 -6.13 -29.94 -11.93
CA GLY A 377 -5.63 -30.49 -13.20
C GLY A 377 -4.10 -30.50 -13.22
N LYS A 378 -3.49 -31.60 -13.68
CA LYS A 378 -2.03 -31.78 -13.78
C LYS A 378 -1.47 -31.22 -15.10
N GLY A 379 -0.35 -30.48 -15.04
CA GLY A 379 0.51 -30.06 -16.16
C GLY A 379 1.92 -29.65 -15.68
N PRO A 380 2.99 -29.67 -16.52
CA PRO A 380 4.30 -30.16 -16.12
C PRO A 380 5.36 -29.12 -15.68
N GLN A 381 6.10 -29.51 -14.64
CA GLN A 381 7.50 -29.23 -14.27
C GLN A 381 8.25 -28.03 -14.90
N HIS A 382 8.49 -27.01 -14.07
CA HIS A 382 9.75 -26.24 -14.02
C HIS A 382 10.20 -26.10 -12.54
N GLY A 383 11.50 -25.89 -12.32
CA GLY A 383 12.23 -26.05 -11.04
C GLY A 383 11.71 -25.26 -9.83
N PRO A 384 12.29 -25.47 -8.63
CA PRO A 384 11.65 -25.04 -7.38
C PRO A 384 11.57 -23.51 -7.29
N PRO A 385 10.37 -22.93 -7.07
CA PRO A 385 10.29 -21.53 -6.65
C PRO A 385 10.78 -21.42 -5.20
N SER A 386 11.44 -20.30 -4.90
CA SER A 386 11.78 -19.90 -3.53
C SER A 386 10.54 -19.92 -2.65
N LYS A 387 10.57 -20.73 -1.59
CA LYS A 387 9.52 -20.79 -0.57
C LYS A 387 9.52 -19.50 0.26
N HIS A 388 8.83 -18.48 -0.20
CA HIS A 388 8.37 -17.39 0.65
C HIS A 388 6.89 -17.16 0.41
N HIS A 389 6.22 -16.57 1.42
CA HIS A 389 4.82 -16.16 1.37
C HIS A 389 4.54 -15.44 0.05
N TRP A 390 3.27 -15.38 -0.35
CA TRP A 390 2.72 -14.74 -1.57
C TRP A 390 2.08 -15.75 -2.52
N ASN A 391 0.75 -15.78 -2.45
CA ASN A 391 -0.12 -16.65 -3.23
C ASN A 391 -0.73 -15.81 -4.36
N PRO A 392 -0.39 -16.08 -5.62
CA PRO A 392 -1.20 -15.57 -6.72
C PRO A 392 -2.49 -16.38 -6.78
N ARG A 393 -3.58 -15.84 -6.21
CA ARG A 393 -4.95 -16.40 -6.31
C ARG A 393 -5.52 -16.42 -7.74
N TYR A 394 -4.70 -16.10 -8.76
CA TYR A 394 -5.11 -15.97 -10.16
C TYR A 394 -4.41 -16.95 -11.12
N VAL A 395 -3.75 -17.99 -10.62
CA VAL A 395 -3.18 -19.06 -11.46
C VAL A 395 -4.23 -20.14 -11.67
N ASN A 396 -4.81 -20.18 -12.88
CA ASN A 396 -5.68 -21.25 -13.36
C ASN A 396 -4.96 -22.60 -13.49
#